data_AF-A0A1X0RUV6-F1
#
_entry.id   AF-A0A1X0RUV6-F1
#
_cell.length_a   1.000
_cell.length_b   1.000
_cell.length_c   1.000
_cell.angle_alpha   90.00
_cell.angle_beta   90.00
_cell.angle_gamma   90.00
#
_symmetry.space_group_name_H-M   'P 1'
#
loop_
_entity.id
_entity.type
_entity.pdbx_description
1 polymer ?
#
loop_
_entity_poly.entity_id
_entity_poly.type
_entity_poly.pdbx_seq_one_letter_code
_entity_poly.pdbx_strand_id
1 'polypeptide(L)'
;MMVILISEEHDDNDAFCRSTLTSPELLDFLRHHKVIVWGGNIRYTEAFQVSNILEATTYPFIAIIGLHSPSSSVSLSNLKLSVIDRIEGQTNPTSIIRRFENVMARTESTMNRLRSERQQREQEQRLREEQELAYAESLRIDREREMRMHQERQEAIAREHDRLMKQRNRELYIRYLCQKISTNMANLSENEKVTKISFRMADGSRAIHKFKGSDTLEDLYQFVEAYPYMEEYTNEPSINRIPDNYVHKYRFTIHSAFPRTEYQPDPTTNIANVKGLWPSATLIVDPDQDGDSDEEY
;
A
#
# COMPACT_ATOMS: atom_id res chain seq x y z
N MET A 1 37.66 35.89 -15.72
CA MET A 1 37.60 36.37 -17.11
C MET A 1 38.76 37.33 -17.31
N MET A 2 39.37 37.33 -18.49
CA MET A 2 40.42 38.26 -18.89
C MET A 2 39.88 39.16 -19.99
N VAL A 3 40.01 40.47 -19.81
CA VAL A 3 39.65 41.49 -20.80
C VAL A 3 40.93 42.06 -21.38
N ILE A 4 41.06 42.07 -22.70
CA ILE A 4 42.19 42.67 -23.42
C ILE A 4 41.65 43.81 -24.28
N LEU A 5 42.25 44.99 -24.12
CA LEU A 5 41.98 46.16 -24.94
C LEU A 5 43.23 46.55 -25.71
N ILE A 6 43.09 46.70 -27.03
CA ILE A 6 44.17 47.07 -27.93
C ILE A 6 43.84 48.36 -28.68
N SER A 7 44.89 49.09 -29.08
CA SER A 7 44.78 50.27 -29.94
C SER A 7 45.80 50.15 -31.07
N GLU A 8 45.35 50.24 -32.32
CA GLU A 8 46.23 50.21 -33.50
C GLU A 8 47.13 51.44 -33.60
N GLU A 9 46.77 52.54 -32.93
CA GLU A 9 47.54 53.80 -32.94
C GLU A 9 48.69 53.80 -31.93
N HIS A 10 48.78 52.78 -31.07
CA HIS A 10 49.81 52.69 -30.04
C HIS A 10 50.99 51.81 -30.50
N ASP A 11 52.22 52.31 -30.34
CA ASP A 11 53.44 51.67 -30.84
C ASP A 11 53.65 50.24 -30.27
N ASP A 12 53.25 50.01 -29.02
CA ASP A 12 53.43 48.71 -28.33
C ASP A 12 52.45 47.61 -28.79
N ASN A 13 51.44 47.93 -29.61
CA ASN A 13 50.37 46.99 -29.95
C ASN A 13 50.86 45.79 -30.79
N ASP A 14 51.71 46.05 -31.78
CA ASP A 14 52.23 45.00 -32.67
C ASP A 14 53.12 44.02 -31.92
N ALA A 15 53.99 44.54 -31.06
CA ALA A 15 54.85 43.72 -30.21
C ALA A 15 54.00 42.87 -29.27
N PHE A 16 52.99 43.44 -28.63
CA PHE A 16 52.10 42.73 -27.72
C PHE A 16 51.30 41.60 -28.40
N CYS A 17 50.68 41.87 -29.55
CA CYS A 17 49.90 40.86 -30.26
C CYS A 17 50.78 39.68 -30.73
N ARG A 18 51.95 39.98 -31.32
CA ARG A 18 52.82 38.95 -31.90
C ARG A 18 53.63 38.18 -30.87
N SER A 19 54.16 38.84 -29.86
CA SER A 19 55.06 38.22 -28.89
C SER A 19 54.34 37.71 -27.64
N THR A 20 53.34 38.44 -27.15
CA THR A 20 52.73 38.19 -25.84
C THR A 20 51.47 37.36 -25.96
N LEU A 21 50.49 37.81 -26.75
CA LEU A 21 49.21 37.09 -26.94
C LEU A 21 49.36 35.77 -27.70
N THR A 22 50.33 35.69 -28.61
CA THR A 22 50.59 34.48 -29.42
C THR A 22 51.54 33.49 -28.72
N SER A 23 52.00 33.81 -27.51
CA SER A 23 52.88 32.90 -26.77
C SER A 23 52.18 31.58 -26.41
N PRO A 24 52.82 30.41 -26.65
CA PRO A 24 52.20 29.12 -26.38
C PRO A 24 51.95 28.91 -24.89
N GLU A 25 52.88 29.37 -24.03
CA GLU A 25 52.77 29.27 -22.57
C GLU A 25 51.52 29.96 -22.03
N LEU A 26 51.22 31.18 -22.50
CA LEU A 26 50.02 31.91 -22.07
C LEU A 26 48.75 31.24 -22.58
N LEU A 27 48.74 30.78 -23.84
CA LEU A 27 47.58 30.12 -24.43
C LEU A 27 47.27 28.79 -23.73
N ASP A 28 48.29 27.99 -23.41
CA ASP A 28 48.14 26.74 -22.67
C ASP A 28 47.64 26.99 -21.25
N PHE A 29 48.17 27.99 -20.56
CA PHE A 29 47.70 28.41 -19.25
C PHE A 29 46.21 28.81 -19.27
N LEU A 30 45.81 29.67 -20.22
CA LEU A 30 44.42 30.12 -20.35
C LEU A 30 43.46 28.96 -20.67
N ARG A 31 43.88 28.02 -21.53
CA ARG A 31 43.11 26.81 -21.85
C ARG A 31 43.00 25.88 -20.65
N HIS A 32 44.10 25.62 -19.95
CA HIS A 32 44.14 24.73 -18.79
C HIS A 32 43.19 25.19 -17.68
N HIS A 33 43.19 26.49 -17.38
CA HIS A 33 42.32 27.08 -16.37
C HIS A 33 40.93 27.50 -16.89
N LYS A 34 40.60 27.19 -18.15
CA LYS A 34 39.32 27.53 -18.81
C LYS A 34 38.96 29.01 -18.62
N VAL A 35 39.93 29.90 -18.81
CA VAL A 35 39.75 31.34 -18.65
C VAL A 35 38.99 31.88 -19.86
N ILE A 36 37.86 32.52 -19.60
CA ILE A 36 37.13 33.27 -20.64
C ILE A 36 37.93 34.52 -20.97
N VAL A 37 38.30 34.68 -22.23
CA VAL A 37 39.02 35.85 -22.75
C VAL A 37 38.09 36.65 -23.65
N TRP A 38 37.99 37.95 -23.38
CA TRP A 38 37.31 38.91 -24.24
C TRP A 38 38.36 39.92 -24.73
N GLY A 39 38.36 40.20 -26.03
CA GLY A 39 39.30 41.10 -26.67
C GLY A 39 38.56 42.13 -27.50
N GLY A 40 38.93 43.41 -27.37
CA GLY A 40 38.32 44.50 -28.12
C GLY A 40 39.36 45.52 -28.59
N ASN A 41 39.21 46.01 -29.82
CA ASN A 41 39.99 47.15 -30.30
C ASN A 41 39.25 48.45 -29.98
N ILE A 42 39.94 49.40 -29.33
CA ILE A 42 39.41 50.68 -28.85
C ILE A 42 38.71 51.51 -29.93
N ARG A 43 39.02 51.26 -31.20
CA ARG A 43 38.38 51.90 -32.34
C ARG A 43 36.88 51.59 -32.44
N TYR A 44 36.43 50.47 -31.89
CA TYR A 44 35.03 50.07 -31.87
C TYR A 44 34.31 50.59 -30.63
N THR A 45 33.02 50.93 -30.79
CA THR A 45 32.20 51.54 -29.73
C THR A 45 32.08 50.68 -28.49
N GLU A 46 31.97 49.35 -28.63
CA GLU A 46 31.87 48.43 -27.50
C GLU A 46 33.18 48.45 -26.68
N ALA A 47 34.32 48.32 -27.34
CA ALA A 47 35.61 48.33 -26.67
C ALA A 47 35.93 49.68 -26.02
N PHE A 48 35.53 50.78 -26.65
CA PHE A 48 35.63 52.12 -26.06
C PHE A 48 34.73 52.32 -24.83
N GLN A 49 33.54 51.71 -24.80
CA GLN A 49 32.72 51.73 -23.59
C GLN A 49 33.37 50.91 -22.48
N VAL A 50 33.88 49.73 -22.80
CA VAL A 50 34.57 48.87 -21.84
C VAL A 50 35.85 49.52 -21.30
N SER A 51 36.61 50.24 -22.13
CA SER A 51 37.79 50.98 -21.66
C SER A 51 37.43 52.07 -20.67
N ASN A 52 36.30 52.78 -20.88
CA ASN A 52 35.83 53.81 -19.96
C ASN A 52 35.37 53.20 -18.63
N ILE A 53 34.67 52.07 -18.68
CA ILE A 53 34.23 51.33 -17.47
C ILE A 53 35.44 50.81 -16.68
N LEU A 54 36.49 50.36 -17.37
CA LEU A 54 37.70 49.84 -16.76
C LEU A 54 38.75 50.93 -16.44
N GLU A 55 38.46 52.18 -16.82
CA GLU A 55 39.34 53.34 -16.67
C GLU A 55 40.75 53.11 -17.27
N ALA A 56 40.81 52.46 -18.44
CA ALA A 56 42.08 52.15 -19.10
C ALA A 56 42.76 53.43 -19.61
N THR A 57 43.97 53.70 -19.13
CA THR A 57 44.72 54.93 -19.47
C THR A 57 45.79 54.73 -20.55
N THR A 58 46.33 53.52 -20.66
CA THR A 58 47.44 53.16 -21.57
C THR A 58 47.14 51.84 -22.28
N TYR A 59 47.57 51.68 -23.53
CA TYR A 59 47.37 50.47 -24.33
C TYR A 59 48.71 49.81 -24.66
N PRO A 60 48.78 48.48 -24.80
CA PRO A 60 47.73 47.49 -24.55
C PRO A 60 47.33 47.40 -23.07
N PHE A 61 46.07 47.09 -22.80
CA PHE A 61 45.52 46.99 -21.45
C PHE A 61 44.91 45.61 -21.21
N ILE A 62 45.22 45.01 -20.07
CA ILE A 62 44.62 43.74 -19.63
C ILE A 62 43.98 43.96 -18.26
N ALA A 63 42.71 43.59 -18.14
CA ALA A 63 42.02 43.51 -16.85
C ALA A 63 41.68 42.05 -16.53
N ILE A 64 41.95 41.65 -15.29
CA ILE A 64 41.50 40.36 -14.75
C ILE A 64 40.24 40.63 -13.93
N ILE A 65 39.12 40.11 -14.41
CA ILE A 65 37.81 40.24 -13.77
C ILE A 65 37.47 38.92 -13.11
N GLY A 66 37.11 38.97 -11.83
CA GLY A 66 36.66 37.81 -11.08
C GLY A 66 35.57 38.15 -10.09
N LEU A 67 35.08 37.10 -9.46
CA LEU A 67 34.06 37.22 -8.43
C LEU A 67 34.73 37.61 -7.11
N HIS A 68 34.31 38.74 -6.57
CA HIS A 68 34.80 39.25 -5.29
C HIS A 68 33.62 39.52 -4.36
N SER A 69 33.83 39.23 -3.07
CA SER A 69 32.90 39.61 -2.00
C SER A 69 33.45 40.86 -1.31
N PRO A 70 32.78 42.02 -1.43
CA PRO A 70 33.21 43.24 -0.73
C PRO A 70 32.99 43.17 0.79
N SER A 71 32.24 42.18 1.27
CA SER A 71 31.99 41.93 2.69
C SER A 71 32.81 40.74 3.19
N SER A 72 33.24 40.81 4.46
CA SER A 72 33.85 39.70 5.21
C SER A 72 32.96 38.46 5.29
N SER A 73 31.64 38.63 5.11
CA SER A 73 30.69 37.54 4.91
C SER A 73 30.59 37.17 3.43
N VAL A 74 31.30 36.12 3.03
CA VAL A 74 31.17 35.52 1.70
C VAL A 74 29.85 34.76 1.65
N SER A 75 28.91 35.24 0.84
CA SER A 75 27.64 34.57 0.54
C SER A 75 27.35 34.69 -0.95
N LEU A 76 26.70 33.66 -1.52
CA LEU A 76 26.32 33.59 -2.93
C LEU A 76 25.53 34.83 -3.41
N SER A 77 24.74 35.45 -2.53
CA SER A 77 23.93 36.64 -2.85
C SER A 77 24.73 37.95 -2.96
N ASN A 78 25.93 38.00 -2.38
CA ASN A 78 26.73 39.23 -2.27
C ASN A 78 27.97 39.23 -3.15
N LEU A 79 28.18 38.20 -3.98
CA LEU A 79 29.27 38.20 -4.95
C LEU A 79 28.99 39.20 -6.07
N LYS A 80 29.97 40.06 -6.30
CA LYS A 80 29.96 41.00 -7.42
C LYS A 80 31.15 40.70 -8.31
N LEU A 81 30.94 40.86 -9.62
CA LEU A 81 32.03 40.86 -10.57
C LEU A 81 32.79 42.17 -10.40
N SER A 82 34.09 42.08 -10.10
CA SER A 82 34.96 43.24 -9.98
C SER A 82 36.29 43.00 -10.68
N VAL A 83 36.95 44.09 -11.05
CA VAL A 83 38.32 44.05 -11.54
C VAL A 83 39.22 43.74 -10.35
N ILE A 84 40.01 42.66 -10.45
CA ILE A 84 40.91 42.21 -9.39
C ILE A 84 42.33 42.70 -9.64
N ASP A 85 42.76 42.71 -10.90
CA ASP A 85 44.08 43.20 -11.29
C ASP A 85 44.01 43.89 -12.66
N ARG A 86 44.91 44.85 -12.87
CA ARG A 86 45.04 45.66 -14.08
C ARG A 86 46.50 45.65 -14.52
N ILE A 87 46.73 45.46 -15.82
CA ILE A 87 48.05 45.42 -16.43
C ILE A 87 48.02 46.40 -17.60
N GLU A 88 48.84 47.43 -17.53
CA GLU A 88 48.91 48.47 -18.54
C GLU A 88 50.28 48.45 -19.23
N GLY A 89 50.27 48.67 -20.55
CA GLY A 89 51.48 48.76 -21.38
C GLY A 89 52.08 47.42 -21.79
N GLN A 90 53.24 47.49 -22.45
CA GLN A 90 53.93 46.29 -22.92
C GLN A 90 54.33 45.39 -21.76
N THR A 91 53.87 44.13 -21.79
CA THR A 91 54.15 43.15 -20.74
C THR A 91 54.54 41.80 -21.29
N ASN A 92 55.40 41.09 -20.56
CA ASN A 92 55.85 39.76 -20.94
C ASN A 92 54.79 38.69 -20.58
N PRO A 93 54.63 37.64 -21.40
CA PRO A 93 53.64 36.59 -21.14
C PRO A 93 53.83 35.88 -19.79
N THR A 94 55.08 35.64 -19.37
CA THR A 94 55.40 35.08 -18.05
C THR A 94 54.93 35.97 -16.90
N SER A 95 54.94 37.29 -17.08
CA SER A 95 54.46 38.25 -16.08
C SER A 95 52.94 38.24 -15.98
N ILE A 96 52.24 38.07 -17.10
CA ILE A 96 50.76 37.93 -17.13
C ILE A 96 50.36 36.66 -16.40
N ILE A 97 51.01 35.52 -16.69
CA ILE A 97 50.76 34.24 -16.01
C ILE A 97 50.95 34.41 -14.50
N ARG A 98 52.09 34.96 -14.06
CA ARG A 98 52.37 35.16 -12.63
C ARG A 98 51.34 36.04 -11.93
N ARG A 99 50.88 37.11 -12.58
CA ARG A 99 49.80 37.95 -12.03
C ARG A 99 48.49 37.19 -11.93
N PHE A 100 48.15 36.42 -12.96
CA PHE A 100 46.95 35.60 -12.97
C PHE A 100 46.96 34.53 -11.88
N GLU A 101 48.09 33.83 -11.69
CA GLU A 101 48.29 32.86 -10.60
C GLU A 101 48.10 33.51 -9.23
N ASN A 102 48.66 34.71 -9.02
CA ASN A 102 48.47 35.46 -7.78
C ASN A 102 46.99 35.82 -7.55
N VAL A 103 46.28 36.22 -8.61
CA VAL A 103 44.83 36.51 -8.53
C VAL A 103 44.04 35.24 -8.21
N MET A 104 44.39 34.12 -8.84
CA MET A 104 43.77 32.82 -8.58
C MET A 104 43.98 32.40 -7.12
N ALA A 105 45.22 32.44 -6.61
CA ALA A 105 45.55 32.06 -5.24
C ALA A 105 44.78 32.91 -4.20
N ARG A 106 44.61 34.22 -4.46
CA ARG A 106 43.80 35.10 -3.58
C ARG A 106 42.31 34.74 -3.59
N THR A 107 41.80 34.33 -4.74
CA THR A 107 40.35 34.08 -4.94
C THR A 107 39.96 32.65 -4.62
N GLU A 108 40.91 31.71 -4.64
CA GLU A 108 40.69 30.27 -4.46
C GLU A 108 40.04 29.94 -3.11
N SER A 109 40.51 30.53 -2.01
CA SER A 109 39.93 30.32 -0.67
C SER A 109 38.44 30.71 -0.63
N THR A 110 38.09 31.82 -1.26
CA THR A 110 36.71 32.33 -1.35
C THR A 110 35.85 31.40 -2.21
N MET A 111 36.38 30.96 -3.37
CA MET A 111 35.68 30.04 -4.27
C MET A 111 35.48 28.65 -3.65
N ASN A 112 36.47 28.13 -2.93
CA ASN A 112 36.38 26.86 -2.24
C ASN A 112 35.37 26.92 -1.09
N ARG A 113 35.31 28.04 -0.36
CA ARG A 113 34.26 28.27 0.64
C ARG A 113 32.87 28.24 0.02
N LEU A 114 32.66 28.92 -1.11
CA LEU A 114 31.38 28.95 -1.82
C LEU A 114 30.96 27.59 -2.38
N ARG A 115 31.92 26.84 -2.92
CA ARG A 115 31.69 25.46 -3.38
C ARG A 115 31.29 24.56 -2.23
N SER A 116 32.01 24.65 -1.10
CA SER A 116 31.71 23.86 0.09
C SER A 116 30.34 24.20 0.66
N GLU A 117 30.00 25.49 0.77
CA GLU A 117 28.68 25.93 1.24
C GLU A 117 27.55 25.44 0.32
N ARG A 118 27.75 25.51 -1.00
CA ARG A 118 26.78 24.97 -1.96
C ARG A 118 26.60 23.46 -1.80
N GLN A 119 27.70 22.72 -1.69
CA GLN A 119 27.66 21.26 -1.49
C GLN A 119 26.97 20.90 -0.17
N GLN A 120 27.23 21.63 0.91
CA GLN A 120 26.56 21.41 2.20
C GLN A 120 25.05 21.62 2.09
N ARG A 121 24.59 22.70 1.42
CA ARG A 121 23.15 22.92 1.23
C ARG A 121 22.49 21.85 0.36
N GLU A 122 23.15 21.43 -0.72
CA GLU A 122 22.65 20.35 -1.58
C GLU A 122 22.58 19.02 -0.82
N GLN A 123 23.56 18.72 0.05
CA GLN A 123 23.54 17.55 0.91
C GLN A 123 22.44 17.62 1.97
N GLU A 124 22.25 18.77 2.61
CA GLU A 124 21.20 18.98 3.60
C GLU A 124 19.81 18.82 2.99
N GLN A 125 19.59 19.35 1.79
CA GLN A 125 18.34 19.16 1.04
C GLN A 125 18.08 17.69 0.74
N ARG A 126 19.07 16.97 0.20
CA ARG A 126 18.94 15.53 -0.09
C ARG A 126 18.64 14.72 1.16
N LEU A 127 19.32 14.99 2.27
CA LEU A 127 19.10 14.28 3.53
C LEU A 127 17.67 14.49 4.04
N ARG A 128 17.13 15.71 3.93
CA ARG A 128 15.73 16.00 4.31
C ARG A 128 14.75 15.26 3.41
N GLU A 129 14.97 15.27 2.10
CA GLU A 129 14.13 14.52 1.15
C GLU A 129 14.14 13.01 1.44
N GLU A 130 15.31 12.42 1.71
CA GLU A 130 15.42 11.00 2.09
C GLU A 130 14.68 10.70 3.41
N GLN A 131 14.78 11.58 4.40
CA GLN A 131 14.06 11.44 5.68
C GLN A 131 12.54 11.54 5.50
N GLU A 132 12.06 12.49 4.69
CA GLU A 132 10.64 12.65 4.39
C GLU A 132 10.07 11.42 3.66
N LEU A 133 10.80 10.87 2.69
CA LEU A 133 10.42 9.65 1.99
C LEU A 133 10.34 8.45 2.93
N ALA A 134 11.35 8.25 3.77
CA ALA A 134 11.37 7.16 4.74
C ALA A 134 10.23 7.27 5.77
N TYR A 135 9.95 8.49 6.25
CA TYR A 135 8.83 8.74 7.16
C TYR A 135 7.48 8.47 6.50
N ALA A 136 7.29 8.92 5.26
CA ALA A 136 6.05 8.68 4.51
C ALA A 136 5.82 7.18 4.25
N GLU A 137 6.86 6.42 3.95
CA GLU A 137 6.78 4.97 3.77
C GLU A 137 6.41 4.26 5.08
N SER A 138 7.09 4.61 6.19
CA SER A 138 6.77 4.05 7.52
C SER A 138 5.32 4.34 7.91
N LEU A 139 4.85 5.57 7.69
CA LEU A 139 3.49 5.97 8.00
C LEU A 139 2.46 5.20 7.15
N ARG A 140 2.79 4.89 5.89
CA ARG A 140 1.93 4.08 5.01
C ARG A 140 1.80 2.66 5.54
N ILE A 141 2.92 2.03 5.93
CA ILE A 141 2.94 0.67 6.47
C ILE A 141 2.13 0.59 7.77
N ASP A 142 2.30 1.56 8.68
CA ASP A 142 1.56 1.58 9.93
C ASP A 142 0.05 1.75 9.71
N ARG A 143 -0.36 2.64 8.78
CA ARG A 143 -1.78 2.80 8.38
C ARG A 143 -2.35 1.53 7.77
N GLU A 144 -1.62 0.87 6.88
CA GLU A 144 -2.08 -0.38 6.25
C GLU A 144 -2.24 -1.50 7.28
N ARG A 145 -1.29 -1.62 8.21
CA ARG A 145 -1.38 -2.58 9.31
C ARG A 145 -2.57 -2.29 10.22
N GLU A 146 -2.82 -1.02 10.56
CA GLU A 146 -3.97 -0.63 11.38
C GLU A 146 -5.30 -0.94 10.67
N MET A 147 -5.42 -0.59 9.39
CA MET A 147 -6.59 -0.90 8.57
C MET A 147 -6.84 -2.41 8.49
N ARG A 148 -5.80 -3.21 8.26
CA ARG A 148 -5.89 -4.66 8.20
C ARG A 148 -6.33 -5.25 9.54
N MET A 149 -5.74 -4.83 10.66
CA MET A 149 -6.16 -5.28 11.98
C MET A 149 -7.61 -4.89 12.29
N HIS A 150 -8.05 -3.71 11.84
CA HIS A 150 -9.44 -3.29 12.04
C HIS A 150 -10.41 -4.15 11.21
N GLN A 151 -10.06 -4.43 9.96
CA GLN A 151 -10.85 -5.29 9.08
C GLN A 151 -10.93 -6.73 9.62
N GLU A 152 -9.80 -7.34 9.99
CA GLU A 152 -9.77 -8.70 10.56
C GLU A 152 -10.61 -8.80 11.85
N ARG A 153 -10.61 -7.76 12.69
CA ARG A 153 -11.49 -7.70 13.87
C ARG A 153 -12.97 -7.60 13.49
N GLN A 154 -13.32 -6.77 12.52
CA GLN A 154 -14.71 -6.65 12.06
C GLN A 154 -15.21 -7.97 11.45
N GLU A 155 -14.39 -8.63 10.64
CA GLU A 155 -14.70 -9.93 10.04
C GLU A 155 -14.81 -11.03 11.10
N ALA A 156 -13.96 -11.04 12.13
CA ALA A 156 -14.08 -11.94 13.27
C ALA A 156 -15.41 -11.72 14.03
N ILE A 157 -15.76 -10.48 14.33
CA ILE A 157 -17.03 -10.15 15.02
C ILE A 157 -18.23 -10.53 14.16
N ALA A 158 -18.18 -10.29 12.84
CA ALA A 158 -19.25 -10.67 11.92
C ALA A 158 -19.41 -12.19 11.83
N ARG A 159 -18.30 -12.95 11.78
CA ARG A 159 -18.32 -14.42 11.79
C ARG A 159 -18.88 -14.97 13.10
N GLU A 160 -18.48 -14.43 14.25
CA GLU A 160 -19.03 -14.82 15.54
C GLU A 160 -20.54 -14.51 15.65
N HIS A 161 -20.96 -13.33 15.19
CA HIS A 161 -22.38 -12.95 15.17
C HIS A 161 -23.22 -13.85 14.26
N ASP A 162 -22.73 -14.18 13.05
CA ASP A 162 -23.42 -15.10 12.14
C ASP A 162 -23.50 -16.53 12.72
N ARG A 163 -22.41 -17.02 13.35
CA ARG A 163 -22.41 -18.31 14.06
C ARG A 163 -23.45 -18.33 15.18
N LEU A 164 -23.50 -17.29 16.02
CA LEU A 164 -24.45 -17.19 17.12
C LEU A 164 -25.90 -17.11 16.62
N MET A 165 -26.16 -16.35 15.56
CA MET A 165 -27.48 -16.26 14.94
C MET A 165 -27.94 -17.61 14.35
N LYS A 166 -27.05 -18.33 13.67
CA LYS A 166 -27.34 -19.68 13.15
C LYS A 166 -27.65 -20.68 14.26
N GLN A 167 -26.86 -20.68 15.34
CA GLN A 167 -27.10 -21.53 16.51
C GLN A 167 -28.44 -21.23 17.15
N ARG A 168 -28.72 -19.95 17.43
CA ARG A 168 -29.99 -19.52 18.01
C ARG A 168 -31.19 -19.91 17.14
N ASN A 169 -31.11 -19.72 15.82
CA ASN A 169 -32.18 -20.10 14.91
C ASN A 169 -32.40 -21.63 14.88
N ARG A 170 -31.32 -22.42 14.95
CA ARG A 170 -31.41 -23.88 15.06
C ARG A 170 -32.07 -24.31 16.37
N GLU A 171 -31.68 -23.75 17.50
CA GLU A 171 -32.28 -24.03 18.80
C GLU A 171 -33.78 -23.73 18.81
N LEU A 172 -34.18 -22.56 18.32
CA LEU A 172 -35.59 -22.18 18.19
C LEU A 172 -36.38 -23.15 17.30
N TYR A 173 -35.77 -23.62 16.21
CA TYR A 173 -36.38 -24.61 15.32
C TYR A 173 -36.55 -25.97 16.00
N ILE A 174 -35.52 -26.49 16.69
CA ILE A 174 -35.58 -27.77 17.42
C ILE A 174 -36.67 -27.72 18.48
N ARG A 175 -36.76 -26.62 19.23
CA ARG A 175 -37.80 -26.43 20.25
C ARG A 175 -39.21 -26.39 19.65
N TYR A 176 -39.38 -25.72 18.51
CA TYR A 176 -40.64 -25.77 17.76
C TYR A 176 -41.00 -27.21 17.34
N LEU A 177 -40.03 -27.99 16.83
CA LEU A 177 -40.26 -29.39 16.45
C LEU A 177 -40.68 -30.27 17.63
N CYS A 178 -39.99 -30.16 18.78
CA CYS A 178 -40.33 -30.90 20.00
C CYS A 178 -41.80 -30.66 20.40
N GLN A 179 -42.25 -29.41 20.35
CA GLN A 179 -43.63 -29.06 20.66
C GLN A 179 -44.62 -29.54 19.59
N LYS A 180 -44.32 -29.36 18.30
CA LYS A 180 -45.15 -29.85 17.18
C LYS A 180 -45.40 -31.35 17.34
N ILE A 181 -44.35 -32.12 17.62
CA ILE A 181 -44.43 -33.58 17.77
C ILE A 181 -45.20 -33.97 19.03
N SER A 182 -44.95 -33.31 20.16
CA SER A 182 -45.69 -33.57 21.42
C SER A 182 -47.19 -33.30 21.27
N THR A 183 -47.55 -32.19 20.61
CA THR A 183 -48.95 -31.82 20.33
C THR A 183 -49.60 -32.80 19.36
N ASN A 184 -48.89 -33.22 18.32
CA ASN A 184 -49.38 -34.22 17.36
C ASN A 184 -49.60 -35.58 18.04
N MET A 185 -48.72 -35.99 18.98
CA MET A 185 -48.92 -37.20 19.76
C MET A 185 -50.12 -37.13 20.71
N ALA A 186 -50.33 -35.99 21.38
CA ALA A 186 -51.48 -35.80 22.27
C ALA A 186 -52.82 -35.81 21.52
N ASN A 187 -52.82 -35.41 20.24
CA ASN A 187 -54.00 -35.37 19.37
C ASN A 187 -54.25 -36.65 18.56
N LEU A 188 -53.55 -37.75 18.84
CA LEU A 188 -53.80 -39.05 18.20
C LEU A 188 -55.09 -39.67 18.76
N SER A 189 -56.13 -39.79 17.91
CA SER A 189 -57.38 -40.49 18.27
C SER A 189 -57.23 -42.01 18.09
N GLU A 190 -57.85 -42.82 18.94
CA GLU A 190 -57.78 -44.31 18.92
C GLU A 190 -58.23 -44.95 17.60
N ASN A 191 -58.94 -44.22 16.73
CA ASN A 191 -59.46 -44.73 15.46
C ASN A 191 -58.64 -44.34 14.21
N GLU A 192 -57.52 -43.63 14.34
CA GLU A 192 -56.68 -43.27 13.19
C GLU A 192 -55.73 -44.40 12.80
N LYS A 193 -55.57 -44.63 11.48
CA LYS A 193 -54.57 -45.57 10.95
C LYS A 193 -53.17 -45.02 11.24
N VAL A 194 -52.50 -45.60 12.23
CA VAL A 194 -51.14 -45.25 12.65
C VAL A 194 -50.15 -46.34 12.27
N THR A 195 -48.93 -45.93 11.93
CA THR A 195 -47.80 -46.83 11.70
C THR A 195 -46.76 -46.62 12.79
N LYS A 196 -46.22 -47.73 13.31
CA LYS A 196 -45.16 -47.73 14.34
C LYS A 196 -43.81 -47.84 13.66
N ILE A 197 -43.02 -46.78 13.71
CA ILE A 197 -41.68 -46.72 13.12
C ILE A 197 -40.65 -46.73 14.25
N SER A 198 -39.65 -47.60 14.10
CA SER A 198 -38.52 -47.70 15.01
C SER A 198 -37.28 -47.12 14.35
N PHE A 199 -36.64 -46.15 14.99
CA PHE A 199 -35.36 -45.61 14.57
C PHE A 199 -34.24 -46.18 15.43
N ARG A 200 -33.19 -46.67 14.79
CA ARG A 200 -31.91 -46.97 15.42
C ARG A 200 -31.01 -45.75 15.25
N MET A 201 -30.73 -45.06 16.35
CA MET A 201 -29.90 -43.86 16.37
C MET A 201 -28.41 -44.23 16.26
N ALA A 202 -27.59 -43.25 15.88
CA ALA A 202 -26.13 -43.39 15.82
C ALA A 202 -25.50 -43.75 17.18
N ASP A 203 -26.11 -43.29 18.28
CA ASP A 203 -25.69 -43.61 19.66
C ASP A 203 -26.13 -45.03 20.11
N GLY A 204 -26.67 -45.84 19.20
CA GLY A 204 -27.16 -47.19 19.49
C GLY A 204 -28.50 -47.24 20.21
N SER A 205 -29.06 -46.09 20.63
CA SER A 205 -30.38 -45.98 21.23
C SER A 205 -31.50 -46.27 20.19
N ARG A 206 -32.64 -46.76 20.69
CA ARG A 206 -33.79 -47.12 19.86
C ARG A 206 -34.97 -46.21 20.18
N ALA A 207 -35.28 -45.29 19.28
CA ALA A 207 -36.46 -44.45 19.37
C ALA A 207 -37.64 -45.11 18.66
N ILE A 208 -38.83 -45.06 19.24
CA ILE A 208 -40.03 -45.60 18.62
C ILE A 208 -41.12 -44.55 18.63
N HIS A 209 -41.65 -44.23 17.46
CA HIS A 209 -42.68 -43.22 17.29
C HIS A 209 -43.85 -43.73 16.44
N LYS A 210 -45.03 -43.17 16.68
CA LYS A 210 -46.26 -43.47 15.93
C LYS A 210 -46.52 -42.31 14.96
N PHE A 211 -46.60 -42.61 13.67
CA PHE A 211 -46.92 -41.62 12.63
C PHE A 211 -48.29 -41.92 12.02
N LYS A 212 -48.98 -40.87 11.58
CA LYS A 212 -50.20 -40.99 10.78
C LYS A 212 -49.84 -41.33 9.34
N GLY A 213 -50.76 -41.96 8.60
CA GLY A 213 -50.55 -42.22 7.17
C GLY A 213 -50.41 -40.96 6.31
N SER A 214 -50.90 -39.81 6.80
CA SER A 214 -50.81 -38.49 6.18
C SER A 214 -49.52 -37.72 6.49
N ASP A 215 -48.69 -38.22 7.41
CA ASP A 215 -47.43 -37.57 7.75
C ASP A 215 -46.42 -37.77 6.61
N THR A 216 -45.49 -36.84 6.47
CA THR A 216 -44.58 -36.76 5.32
C THR A 216 -43.22 -37.39 5.64
N LEU A 217 -42.39 -37.63 4.61
CA LEU A 217 -41.00 -38.04 4.82
C LEU A 217 -40.19 -36.98 5.58
N GLU A 218 -40.51 -35.70 5.41
CA GLU A 218 -39.90 -34.62 6.20
C GLU A 218 -40.22 -34.74 7.71
N ASP A 219 -41.43 -35.19 8.07
CA ASP A 219 -41.81 -35.38 9.49
C ASP A 219 -40.97 -36.49 10.17
N LEU A 220 -40.48 -37.49 9.42
CA LEU A 220 -39.54 -38.49 9.94
C LEU A 220 -38.20 -37.86 10.32
N TYR A 221 -37.68 -36.98 9.46
CA TYR A 221 -36.45 -36.23 9.68
C TYR A 221 -36.60 -35.24 10.84
N GLN A 222 -37.72 -34.52 10.89
CA GLN A 222 -38.05 -33.64 12.02
C GLN A 222 -38.11 -34.39 13.35
N PHE A 223 -38.67 -35.62 13.36
CA PHE A 223 -38.69 -36.44 14.56
C PHE A 223 -37.29 -36.85 15.02
N VAL A 224 -36.43 -37.31 14.10
CA VAL A 224 -35.06 -37.71 14.44
C VAL A 224 -34.22 -36.54 14.93
N GLU A 225 -34.33 -35.35 14.32
CA GLU A 225 -33.62 -34.14 14.77
C GLU A 225 -34.11 -33.67 16.16
N ALA A 226 -35.41 -33.81 16.46
CA ALA A 226 -35.98 -33.37 17.74
C ALA A 226 -35.79 -34.39 18.87
N TYR A 227 -35.68 -35.69 18.57
CA TYR A 227 -35.69 -36.78 19.56
C TYR A 227 -34.69 -36.61 20.72
N PRO A 228 -33.40 -36.25 20.48
CA PRO A 228 -32.42 -36.07 21.56
C PRO A 228 -32.80 -34.96 22.55
N TYR A 229 -33.59 -33.98 22.10
CA TYR A 229 -33.92 -32.76 22.85
C TYR A 229 -35.35 -32.77 23.40
N MET A 230 -36.14 -33.80 23.12
CA MET A 230 -37.53 -33.88 23.57
C MET A 230 -37.64 -33.86 25.10
N GLU A 231 -36.77 -34.59 25.81
CA GLU A 231 -36.79 -34.64 27.29
C GLU A 231 -36.42 -33.29 27.92
N GLU A 232 -35.49 -32.55 27.30
CA GLU A 232 -35.02 -31.24 27.76
C GLU A 232 -36.07 -30.15 27.57
N TYR A 233 -36.71 -30.11 26.39
CA TYR A 233 -37.69 -29.08 26.04
C TYR A 233 -39.14 -29.40 26.45
N THR A 234 -39.40 -30.53 27.11
CA THR A 234 -40.75 -30.90 27.59
C THR A 234 -41.34 -29.87 28.57
N ASN A 235 -40.50 -29.17 29.34
CA ASN A 235 -40.91 -28.23 30.39
C ASN A 235 -40.78 -26.75 30.00
N GLU A 236 -40.34 -26.43 28.78
CA GLU A 236 -40.12 -25.06 28.34
C GLU A 236 -41.36 -24.41 27.70
N PRO A 237 -41.50 -23.06 27.72
CA PRO A 237 -42.65 -22.39 27.15
C PRO A 237 -42.83 -22.66 25.65
N SER A 238 -44.07 -22.74 25.20
CA SER A 238 -44.42 -23.02 23.81
C SER A 238 -43.88 -21.97 22.84
N ILE A 239 -43.19 -22.42 21.78
CA ILE A 239 -42.79 -21.60 20.63
C ILE A 239 -43.69 -21.96 19.46
N ASN A 240 -44.55 -21.03 19.06
CA ASN A 240 -45.55 -21.26 18.01
C ASN A 240 -45.12 -20.76 16.61
N ARG A 241 -43.86 -20.34 16.45
CA ARG A 241 -43.35 -19.77 15.18
C ARG A 241 -41.95 -20.30 14.86
N ILE A 242 -41.79 -20.77 13.63
CA ILE A 242 -40.50 -21.04 13.00
C ILE A 242 -39.83 -19.67 12.74
N PRO A 243 -38.50 -19.52 12.91
CA PRO A 243 -37.81 -18.30 12.51
C PRO A 243 -38.01 -17.99 11.02
N ASP A 244 -38.30 -16.73 10.67
CA ASP A 244 -38.59 -16.31 9.30
C ASP A 244 -37.45 -16.68 8.34
N ASN A 245 -37.77 -17.31 7.20
CA ASN A 245 -36.82 -17.79 6.17
C ASN A 245 -35.75 -18.80 6.65
N TYR A 246 -35.95 -19.49 7.77
CA TYR A 246 -35.02 -20.53 8.21
C TYR A 246 -35.23 -21.84 7.44
N VAL A 247 -34.21 -22.23 6.66
CA VAL A 247 -34.15 -23.55 6.00
C VAL A 247 -33.22 -24.43 6.83
N HIS A 248 -33.80 -25.41 7.51
CA HIS A 248 -33.03 -26.36 8.29
C HIS A 248 -32.30 -27.36 7.38
N LYS A 249 -31.00 -27.56 7.64
CA LYS A 249 -30.21 -28.59 6.97
C LYS A 249 -29.96 -29.74 7.95
N TYR A 250 -30.58 -30.89 7.68
CA TYR A 250 -30.33 -32.12 8.40
C TYR A 250 -28.90 -32.60 8.11
N ARG A 251 -28.16 -32.98 9.15
CA ARG A 251 -26.77 -33.50 9.05
C ARG A 251 -26.72 -35.02 9.20
N PHE A 252 -27.78 -35.71 8.77
CA PHE A 252 -27.90 -37.16 8.85
C PHE A 252 -28.82 -37.66 7.73
N THR A 253 -28.70 -38.95 7.42
CA THR A 253 -29.55 -39.67 6.47
C THR A 253 -30.30 -40.81 7.13
N ILE A 254 -31.53 -41.08 6.66
CA ILE A 254 -32.38 -42.16 7.18
C ILE A 254 -32.49 -43.25 6.12
N HIS A 255 -32.17 -44.50 6.50
CA HIS A 255 -32.27 -45.64 5.58
C HIS A 255 -32.96 -46.88 6.20
N SER A 256 -33.56 -47.73 5.37
CA SER A 256 -34.15 -49.01 5.82
C SER A 256 -33.12 -50.11 6.03
N ALA A 257 -33.39 -51.04 6.95
CA ALA A 257 -32.47 -52.13 7.28
C ALA A 257 -32.29 -53.18 6.15
N PHE A 258 -33.37 -53.62 5.49
CA PHE A 258 -33.30 -54.54 4.34
C PHE A 258 -34.60 -54.54 3.52
N PRO A 259 -34.56 -54.39 2.18
CA PRO A 259 -33.42 -53.92 1.39
C PRO A 259 -33.05 -52.47 1.77
N ARG A 260 -31.77 -52.12 1.71
CA ARG A 260 -31.29 -50.77 2.07
C ARG A 260 -31.82 -49.75 1.05
N THR A 261 -32.65 -48.84 1.52
CA THR A 261 -33.21 -47.73 0.74
C THR A 261 -33.02 -46.47 1.55
N GLU A 262 -32.37 -45.48 0.97
CA GLU A 262 -32.18 -44.16 1.57
C GLU A 262 -33.39 -43.28 1.24
N TYR A 263 -33.93 -42.60 2.25
CA TYR A 263 -35.08 -41.72 2.10
C TYR A 263 -34.60 -40.27 2.23
N GLN A 264 -34.85 -39.42 1.24
CA GLN A 264 -34.56 -37.99 1.35
C GLN A 264 -35.72 -37.25 2.04
N PRO A 265 -35.46 -36.12 2.74
CA PRO A 265 -36.52 -35.31 3.33
C PRO A 265 -37.36 -34.68 2.22
N ASP A 266 -38.64 -35.08 2.12
CA ASP A 266 -39.58 -34.56 1.13
C ASP A 266 -40.91 -34.18 1.82
N PRO A 267 -41.34 -32.90 1.72
CA PRO A 267 -42.61 -32.42 2.28
C PRO A 267 -43.86 -32.94 1.56
N THR A 268 -43.73 -33.55 0.38
CA THR A 268 -44.87 -33.91 -0.47
C THR A 268 -45.23 -35.39 -0.42
N THR A 269 -44.28 -36.23 -0.05
CA THR A 269 -44.44 -37.68 -0.06
C THR A 269 -44.94 -38.18 1.30
N ASN A 270 -46.16 -38.72 1.33
CA ASN A 270 -46.77 -39.31 2.53
C ASN A 270 -46.19 -40.69 2.86
N ILE A 271 -46.01 -40.98 4.15
CA ILE A 271 -45.49 -42.25 4.68
C ILE A 271 -46.30 -43.45 4.20
N ALA A 272 -47.63 -43.34 4.09
CA ALA A 272 -48.49 -44.44 3.64
C ALA A 272 -48.22 -44.89 2.19
N ASN A 273 -47.68 -44.01 1.35
CA ASN A 273 -47.43 -44.28 -0.07
C ASN A 273 -46.03 -44.86 -0.32
N VAL A 274 -45.16 -44.87 0.69
CA VAL A 274 -43.78 -45.33 0.57
C VAL A 274 -43.70 -46.83 0.88
N LYS A 275 -43.21 -47.60 -0.09
CA LYS A 275 -43.04 -49.05 0.05
C LYS A 275 -42.02 -49.36 1.15
N GLY A 276 -42.42 -50.18 2.12
CA GLY A 276 -41.55 -50.63 3.21
C GLY A 276 -41.65 -49.82 4.51
N LEU A 277 -42.35 -48.68 4.52
CA LEU A 277 -42.60 -47.91 5.75
C LEU A 277 -43.91 -48.29 6.46
N TRP A 278 -44.86 -48.90 5.75
CA TRP A 278 -46.19 -49.29 6.26
C TRP A 278 -46.34 -50.83 6.32
N PRO A 279 -46.98 -51.44 7.36
CA PRO A 279 -47.58 -50.86 8.58
C PRO A 279 -46.62 -50.73 9.78
N SER A 280 -45.38 -51.21 9.64
CA SER A 280 -44.31 -51.04 10.63
C SER A 280 -42.96 -51.06 9.92
N ALA A 281 -42.06 -50.15 10.29
CA ALA A 281 -40.72 -50.04 9.71
C ALA A 281 -39.63 -49.97 10.78
N THR A 282 -38.43 -50.43 10.43
CA THR A 282 -37.19 -50.17 11.18
C THR A 282 -36.24 -49.39 10.29
N LEU A 283 -35.92 -48.17 10.72
CA LEU A 283 -35.04 -47.23 10.06
C LEU A 283 -33.76 -47.05 10.88
N ILE A 284 -32.66 -46.78 10.20
CA ILE A 284 -31.34 -46.55 10.78
C ILE A 284 -30.93 -45.13 10.39
N VAL A 285 -30.41 -44.38 11.37
CA VAL A 285 -29.95 -43.01 11.21
C VAL A 285 -28.44 -43.01 11.13
N ASP A 286 -27.89 -42.62 9.98
CA ASP A 286 -26.45 -42.44 9.79
C ASP A 286 -26.11 -40.94 9.78
N PRO A 287 -25.13 -40.48 10.58
CA PRO A 287 -24.67 -39.09 10.51
C PRO A 287 -23.90 -38.86 9.20
N ASP A 288 -24.07 -37.68 8.60
CA ASP A 288 -23.34 -37.32 7.39
C ASP A 288 -21.86 -37.08 7.71
N GLN A 289 -20.95 -37.85 7.10
CA GLN A 289 -19.51 -37.75 7.37
C GLN A 289 -18.84 -36.53 6.70
N ASP A 290 -19.53 -35.85 5.79
CA ASP A 290 -18.94 -34.78 4.96
C ASP A 290 -19.18 -33.34 5.50
N GLY A 291 -19.94 -33.18 6.59
CA GLY A 291 -20.38 -31.89 7.10
C GLY A 291 -19.37 -31.06 7.90
N ASP A 292 -18.21 -31.62 8.26
CA ASP A 292 -17.16 -30.93 9.05
C ASP A 292 -16.16 -30.14 8.18
N SER A 293 -16.33 -30.14 6.85
CA SER A 293 -15.37 -29.53 5.93
C SER A 293 -15.58 -28.04 5.65
N ASP A 294 -16.71 -27.45 6.06
CA ASP A 294 -17.07 -26.04 5.77
C ASP A 294 -16.86 -25.07 6.95
N GLU A 295 -16.25 -25.49 8.08
CA GLU A 295 -16.07 -24.64 9.27
C GLU A 295 -14.69 -23.95 9.41
N GLU A 296 -13.77 -24.14 8.46
CA GLU A 296 -12.45 -23.50 8.47
C GLU A 296 -12.11 -22.79 7.16
N TYR A 297 -12.60 -21.56 6.97
CA TYR A 297 -11.90 -20.49 6.23
C TYR A 297 -12.26 -19.11 6.83
#